data_AF-A0A7C1RG92-F1
#
_entry.id   AF-A0A7C1RG92-F1
#
_cell.length_a   1.000
_cell.length_b   1.000
_cell.length_c   1.000
_cell.angle_alpha   90.00
_cell.angle_beta   90.00
_cell.angle_gamma   90.00
#
_symmetry.space_group_name_H-M   'P 1'
#
loop_
_entity.id
_entity.type
_entity.pdbx_description
1 polymer ?
#
loop_
_entity_poly.entity_id
_entity_poly.type
_entity_poly.pdbx_seq_one_letter_code
_entity_poly.pdbx_strand_id
1 'polypeptide(L)'
;MINNTLAIGIQGIQDGMSGMENAARKIARAGVDGPQGSAESGSSLIEPIVDLKLYQRSVEASAQVVKTADETLGSLLDIMV
;
A
#
# COMPACT_ATOMS: atom_id res chain seq x y z
N MET A 1 0.37 20.37 -13.70
CA MET A 1 -0.64 19.38 -13.23
C MET A 1 -0.04 17.98 -13.12
N ILE A 2 0.63 17.44 -14.16
CA ILE A 2 1.20 16.06 -14.14
C ILE A 2 2.31 15.85 -13.10
N ASN A 3 3.19 16.84 -12.89
CA ASN A 3 4.19 16.76 -11.80
C ASN A 3 3.55 16.60 -10.41
N ASN A 4 2.36 17.16 -10.22
CA ASN A 4 1.63 17.05 -8.95
C ASN A 4 0.98 15.66 -8.80
N THR A 5 0.45 15.07 -9.88
CA THR A 5 -0.15 13.73 -9.84
C THR A 5 0.91 12.63 -9.68
N LEU A 6 2.09 12.79 -10.28
CA LEU A 6 3.23 11.88 -10.06
C LEU A 6 3.69 11.93 -8.60
N ALA A 7 3.84 13.13 -8.03
CA ALA A 7 4.22 13.31 -6.63
C ALA A 7 3.19 12.68 -5.67
N ILE A 8 1.89 12.87 -5.94
CA ILE A 8 0.80 12.25 -5.16
C ILE A 8 0.83 10.73 -5.26
N GLY A 9 1.06 10.18 -6.46
CA GLY A 9 1.18 8.73 -6.66
C GLY A 9 2.37 8.15 -5.90
N ILE A 10 3.53 8.79 -5.96
CA ILE A 10 4.72 8.36 -5.22
C ILE A 10 4.49 8.46 -3.70
N GLN A 11 3.88 9.54 -3.23
CA GLN A 11 3.55 9.72 -1.81
C GLN A 11 2.60 8.61 -1.32
N GLY A 12 1.54 8.31 -2.07
CA GLY A 12 0.60 7.25 -1.71
C GLY A 12 1.23 5.84 -1.70
N ILE A 13 2.24 5.60 -2.57
CA ILE A 13 3.05 4.38 -2.50
C ILE A 13 3.85 4.34 -1.19
N GLN A 14 4.53 5.43 -0.82
CA GLN A 14 5.33 5.48 0.41
C GLN A 14 4.47 5.29 1.66
N ASP A 15 3.31 5.96 1.72
CA ASP A 15 2.38 5.85 2.84
C ASP A 15 1.79 4.44 2.94
N GLY A 16 1.38 3.84 1.82
CA GLY A 16 0.88 2.47 1.77
C GLY A 16 1.95 1.42 2.14
N MET A 17 3.21 1.63 1.76
CA MET A 17 4.33 0.78 2.15
C MET A 17 4.59 0.82 3.66
N SER A 18 4.57 2.00 4.27
CA SER A 18 4.68 2.17 5.74
C SER A 18 3.51 1.50 6.47
N GLY A 19 2.28 1.66 5.97
CA GLY A 19 1.09 1.00 6.50
C GLY A 19 1.19 -0.54 6.43
N MET A 20 1.64 -1.07 5.29
CA MET A 20 1.87 -2.50 5.12
C MET A 20 2.93 -3.05 6.07
N GLU A 21 4.04 -2.33 6.28
CA GLU A 21 5.09 -2.77 7.21
C GLU A 21 4.55 -2.88 8.64
N ASN A 22 3.75 -1.90 9.08
CA ASN A 22 3.12 -1.93 10.39
C ASN A 22 2.12 -3.08 10.53
N ALA A 23 1.27 -3.31 9.52
CA ALA A 23 0.33 -4.42 9.51
C ALA A 23 1.06 -5.78 9.53
N ALA A 24 2.11 -5.94 8.72
CA ALA A 24 2.94 -7.14 8.70
C ALA A 24 3.61 -7.42 10.06
N ARG A 25 4.11 -6.38 10.75
CA ARG A 25 4.67 -6.51 12.11
C ARG A 25 3.63 -6.99 13.11
N LYS A 26 2.38 -6.50 13.04
CA LYS A 26 1.27 -6.95 13.89
C LYS A 26 0.95 -8.43 13.65
N ILE A 27 0.88 -8.86 12.39
CA ILE A 27 0.66 -10.28 12.02
C ILE A 27 1.80 -11.16 12.56
N ALA A 28 3.05 -10.74 12.36
CA ALA A 28 4.22 -11.48 12.83
C ALA A 28 4.22 -11.66 14.35
N ARG A 29 3.87 -10.61 15.11
CA ARG A 29 3.75 -10.65 16.58
C ARG A 29 2.64 -11.57 17.06
N ALA A 30 1.46 -11.47 16.45
CA ALA A 30 0.36 -12.34 16.81
C ALA A 30 0.60 -13.82 16.47
N GLY A 31 1.55 -14.13 15.58
CA GLY A 31 2.06 -15.49 15.35
C GLY A 31 3.06 -16.00 16.41
N VAL A 32 3.79 -15.12 17.10
CA VAL A 32 4.75 -15.50 18.17
C VAL A 32 4.12 -15.56 19.57
N ASP A 33 3.03 -14.83 19.82
CA ASP A 33 2.29 -14.84 21.11
C ASP A 33 1.34 -16.06 21.26
N GLY A 34 1.73 -17.23 20.75
CA GLY A 34 0.97 -18.48 20.84
C GLY A 34 0.69 -18.98 22.27
N PRO A 35 0.04 -20.15 22.42
CA PRO A 35 -1.16 -20.46 23.24
C PRO A 35 -1.10 -20.32 24.77
N GLN A 36 -0.18 -19.55 25.35
CA GLN A 36 -0.15 -19.22 26.78
C GLN A 36 -0.76 -17.86 27.14
N GLY A 37 -1.13 -17.03 26.15
CA GLY A 37 -1.85 -15.77 26.36
C GLY A 37 -3.30 -15.91 25.89
N SER A 38 -4.24 -15.76 26.83
CA SER A 38 -5.67 -15.46 26.68
C SER A 38 -6.32 -15.71 25.31
N ALA A 39 -7.27 -16.65 25.28
CA ALA A 39 -8.03 -17.12 24.12
C ALA A 39 -8.87 -16.06 23.35
N GLU A 40 -8.24 -15.05 22.74
CA GLU A 40 -8.85 -14.11 21.76
C GLU A 40 -8.09 -14.03 20.40
N SER A 41 -7.12 -14.92 20.17
CA SER A 41 -6.10 -14.82 19.11
C SER A 41 -6.63 -14.87 17.66
N GLY A 42 -7.85 -15.36 17.42
CA GLY A 42 -8.44 -15.41 16.08
C GLY A 42 -8.90 -14.04 15.56
N SER A 43 -9.46 -13.20 16.44
CA SER A 43 -9.90 -11.84 16.08
C SER A 43 -8.69 -10.90 15.91
N SER A 44 -7.65 -11.09 16.73
CA SER A 44 -6.43 -10.27 16.70
C SER A 44 -5.64 -10.35 15.38
N LEU A 45 -5.86 -11.38 14.55
CA LEU A 45 -5.20 -11.52 13.24
C LEU A 45 -6.01 -10.94 12.08
N ILE A 46 -7.33 -10.88 12.21
CA ILE A 46 -8.24 -10.45 11.14
C ILE A 46 -8.00 -8.98 10.80
N GLU A 47 -7.98 -8.11 11.81
CA GLU A 47 -7.75 -6.67 11.64
C GLU A 47 -6.43 -6.38 10.90
N PRO A 48 -5.25 -6.86 11.33
CA PRO A 48 -4.01 -6.55 10.64
C PRO A 48 -3.91 -7.21 9.25
N ILE A 49 -4.61 -8.33 8.99
CA ILE A 49 -4.69 -8.92 7.63
C ILE A 49 -5.53 -8.03 6.70
N VAL A 50 -6.67 -7.52 7.19
CA VAL A 50 -7.53 -6.60 6.44
C VAL A 50 -6.79 -5.29 6.18
N ASP A 51 -6.12 -4.73 7.18
CA ASP A 51 -5.27 -3.54 7.05
C ASP A 51 -4.19 -3.75 5.98
N LEU A 52 -3.49 -4.89 6.01
CA LEU A 52 -2.46 -5.22 5.03
C LEU A 52 -3.05 -5.22 3.60
N LYS A 53 -4.24 -5.79 3.40
CA LYS A 53 -4.93 -5.80 2.11
C LYS A 53 -5.37 -4.41 1.68
N LEU A 54 -5.84 -3.59 2.62
CA LEU A 54 -6.25 -2.22 2.35
C LEU A 54 -5.05 -1.37 1.88
N TYR A 55 -3.93 -1.46 2.59
CA TYR A 55 -2.69 -0.76 2.20
C TYR A 55 -2.12 -1.29 0.87
N GLN A 56 -2.18 -2.61 0.63
CA GLN A 56 -1.83 -3.19 -0.67
C GLN A 56 -2.64 -2.55 -1.81
N ARG A 57 -3.96 -2.44 -1.65
CA ARG A 57 -4.84 -1.79 -2.65
C ARG A 57 -4.53 -0.31 -2.82
N SER A 58 -4.18 0.39 -1.74
CA SER A 58 -3.75 1.78 -1.80
C SER A 58 -2.49 1.94 -2.65
N VAL A 59 -1.48 1.09 -2.42
CA VAL A 59 -0.24 1.09 -3.23
C VAL A 59 -0.54 0.77 -4.69
N GLU A 60 -1.36 -0.24 -4.98
CA GLU A 60 -1.77 -0.59 -6.35
C GLU A 60 -2.46 0.58 -7.06
N ALA A 61 -3.38 1.27 -6.37
CA ALA A 61 -4.06 2.45 -6.91
C ALA A 61 -3.10 3.61 -7.17
N SER A 62 -2.20 3.90 -6.24
CA SER A 62 -1.18 4.93 -6.40
C SER A 62 -0.18 4.59 -7.52
N ALA A 63 0.19 3.32 -7.68
CA ALA A 63 1.00 2.85 -8.80
C ALA A 63 0.29 3.04 -10.15
N GLN A 64 -1.02 2.82 -10.20
CA GLN A 64 -1.81 3.09 -11.40
C GLN A 64 -1.80 4.60 -11.75
N VAL A 65 -1.87 5.50 -10.76
CA VAL A 65 -1.75 6.95 -10.99
C VAL A 65 -0.39 7.31 -11.57
N VAL A 66 0.69 6.76 -11.02
CA VAL A 66 2.06 6.97 -11.55
C VAL A 66 2.17 6.47 -12.98
N LYS A 67 1.65 5.27 -13.26
CA LYS A 67 1.66 4.68 -14.60
C LYS A 67 0.88 5.53 -15.61
N THR A 68 -0.33 5.94 -15.28
CA THR A 68 -1.12 6.79 -16.17
C THR A 68 -0.46 8.15 -16.39
N ALA A 69 0.17 8.74 -15.37
CA ALA A 69 0.95 9.96 -15.54
C ALA A 69 2.12 9.77 -16.52
N ASP A 70 2.85 8.65 -16.41
CA ASP A 70 3.94 8.29 -17.34
C ASP A 70 3.43 8.07 -18.77
N GLU A 71 2.34 7.32 -18.96
CA GLU A 71 1.71 7.11 -20.28
C GLU A 71 1.23 8.43 -20.91
N THR A 72 0.67 9.36 -20.10
CA THR A 72 0.28 10.69 -20.60
C THR A 72 1.49 11.54 -20.98
N LEU A 73 2.61 11.41 -20.28
CA LEU A 73 3.84 12.12 -20.63
C LEU A 73 4.44 11.54 -21.92
N GLY A 74 4.46 10.21 -22.04
CA GLY A 74 4.91 9.51 -23.23
C GLY A 74 4.09 9.89 -24.47
N SER A 75 2.76 9.94 -24.36
CA SER A 75 1.90 10.35 -25.48
C SER A 75 2.08 11.83 -25.85
N LEU A 76 2.32 12.71 -24.88
CA LEU A 76 2.67 14.12 -25.18
C LEU A 76 4.02 14.24 -25.89
N LEU A 77 5.02 13.41 -25.53
CA LEU A 77 6.30 13.37 -26.22
C LEU A 77 6.15 12.83 -27.65
N ASP A 78 5.35 11.79 -27.85
CA ASP A 78 5.10 11.18 -29.17
C ASP A 78 4.42 12.14 -30.16
N ILE A 79 3.53 13.03 -29.69
CA ILE A 79 2.89 14.05 -30.54
C ILE A 79 3.88 15.16 -30.97
N MET A 80 4.94 15.40 -30.19
CA MET A 80 5.91 16.48 -30.46
C MET A 80 7.04 16.06 -31.41
N VAL A 81 7.23 14.76 -31.67
CA VAL A 81 8.27 14.19 -32.52
C VAL A 81 7.70 13.87 -33.91
#